data_AF-A0A7K2WP21-F1
#
_entry.id   AF-A0A7K2WP21-F1
#
_cell.length_a   1.000
_cell.length_b   1.000
_cell.length_c   1.000
_cell.angle_alpha   90.00
_cell.angle_beta   90.00
_cell.angle_gamma   90.00
#
_symmetry.space_group_name_H-M   'P 1'
#
loop_
_entity.id
_entity.type
_entity.pdbx_description
1 polymer ?
#
loop_
_entity_poly.entity_id
_entity_poly.type
_entity_poly.pdbx_seq_one_letter_code
_entity_poly.pdbx_strand_id
1 'polypeptide(L)'
;MYLATVTLASATADSPGEHLQLAAFTAAAAVLLIWVGRRQRRTGRGVIASDETIRTPDRLIPPSLPTRGHRTAGCALIVLGAIFALPAVFNTVAAIHGLVG
;
A
#
# COMPACT_ATOMS: atom_id res chain seq x y z
N MET A 1 0.57 -10.63 -12.72
CA MET A 1 -0.73 -10.10 -13.20
C MET A 1 -0.89 -8.61 -12.90
N TYR A 2 -0.69 -8.14 -11.65
CA TYR A 2 -0.79 -6.71 -11.29
C TYR A 2 0.12 -5.77 -12.09
N LEU A 3 1.40 -6.12 -12.27
CA LEU A 3 2.31 -5.30 -13.09
C LEU A 3 1.85 -5.23 -14.54
N ALA A 4 1.34 -6.35 -15.11
CA ALA A 4 0.84 -6.40 -16.47
C ALA A 4 -0.42 -5.52 -16.65
N THR A 5 -1.33 -5.48 -15.68
CA THR A 5 -2.51 -4.61 -15.72
C THR A 5 -2.13 -3.15 -15.59
N VAL A 6 -1.16 -2.81 -14.74
CA VAL A 6 -0.70 -1.43 -14.60
C VAL A 6 0.05 -0.98 -15.83
N THR A 7 0.95 -1.79 -16.39
CA THR A 7 1.63 -1.46 -17.66
C THR A 7 0.67 -1.30 -18.81
N LEU A 8 -0.39 -2.13 -18.88
CA LEU A 8 -1.43 -1.99 -19.90
C LEU A 8 -2.20 -0.67 -19.71
N ALA A 9 -2.56 -0.33 -18.47
CA ALA A 9 -3.22 0.94 -18.16
C ALA A 9 -2.34 2.17 -18.44
N SER A 10 -1.03 2.09 -18.19
CA SER A 10 -0.08 3.15 -18.57
C SER A 10 0.07 3.27 -20.09
N ALA A 11 -0.04 2.15 -20.82
CA ALA A 11 0.09 2.11 -22.27
C ALA A 11 -1.17 2.64 -23.00
N THR A 12 -2.31 2.67 -22.30
CA THR A 12 -3.58 3.23 -22.80
C THR A 12 -3.84 4.66 -22.33
N ALA A 13 -2.96 5.24 -21.52
CA ALA A 13 -3.08 6.63 -21.10
C ALA A 13 -2.56 7.52 -22.23
N ASP A 14 -3.46 8.33 -22.80
CA ASP A 14 -3.17 9.16 -23.98
C ASP A 14 -2.91 10.63 -23.58
N SER A 15 -3.16 10.99 -22.32
CA SER A 15 -2.99 12.35 -21.82
C SER A 15 -2.12 12.46 -20.56
N PRO A 16 -1.41 13.59 -20.35
CA PRO A 16 -0.61 13.82 -19.14
C PRO A 16 -1.43 13.75 -17.84
N GLY A 17 -2.71 14.14 -17.90
CA GLY A 17 -3.63 14.08 -16.76
C GLY A 17 -3.93 12.65 -16.31
N GLU A 18 -4.12 11.71 -17.24
CA GLU A 18 -4.35 10.30 -16.94
C GLU A 18 -3.11 9.65 -16.31
N HIS A 19 -1.91 9.98 -16.81
CA HIS A 19 -0.66 9.56 -16.19
C HIS A 19 -0.52 10.11 -14.76
N LEU A 20 -0.85 11.39 -14.51
CA LEU A 20 -0.84 11.96 -13.16
C LEU A 20 -1.85 11.29 -12.22
N GLN A 21 -3.05 10.97 -12.70
CA GLN A 21 -4.08 10.29 -11.92
C GLN A 21 -3.66 8.86 -11.56
N LEU A 22 -3.11 8.11 -12.52
CA LEU A 22 -2.52 6.78 -12.31
C LEU A 22 -1.34 6.84 -11.33
N ALA A 23 -0.47 7.85 -11.47
CA ALA A 23 0.65 8.07 -10.57
C ALA A 23 0.19 8.34 -9.13
N ALA A 24 -0.79 9.24 -8.96
CA ALA A 24 -1.34 9.57 -7.65
C ALA A 24 -2.02 8.36 -7.00
N PHE A 25 -2.78 7.58 -7.77
CA PHE A 25 -3.45 6.39 -7.27
C PHE A 25 -2.45 5.32 -6.81
N THR A 26 -1.46 5.00 -7.65
CA THR A 26 -0.44 4.00 -7.33
C THR A 26 0.47 4.44 -6.18
N ALA A 27 0.79 5.74 -6.09
CA ALA A 27 1.50 6.33 -4.96
C ALA A 27 0.68 6.22 -3.65
N ALA A 28 -0.61 6.56 -3.67
CA ALA A 28 -1.47 6.46 -2.49
C ALA A 28 -1.56 5.01 -1.99
N ALA A 29 -1.73 4.05 -2.91
CA ALA A 29 -1.71 2.63 -2.58
C ALA A 29 -0.37 2.17 -2.01
N ALA A 30 0.76 2.61 -2.59
CA ALA A 30 2.10 2.33 -2.09
C ALA A 30 2.28 2.84 -0.65
N VAL A 31 1.91 4.10 -0.39
CA VAL A 31 2.00 4.73 0.93
C VAL A 31 1.15 3.97 1.94
N LEU A 32 -0.09 3.59 1.59
CA LEU A 32 -0.98 2.87 2.48
C LEU A 32 -0.43 1.48 2.82
N LEU A 33 0.06 0.73 1.83
CA LEU A 33 0.69 -0.58 2.05
C LEU A 33 1.93 -0.50 2.93
N ILE A 34 2.82 0.48 2.68
CA ILE A 34 4.02 0.70 3.49
C ILE A 34 3.63 1.10 4.91
N TRP A 35 2.66 2.00 5.09
CA TRP A 35 2.20 2.43 6.40
C TRP A 35 1.60 1.27 7.20
N VAL A 36 0.71 0.48 6.60
CA VAL A 36 0.14 -0.74 7.22
C VAL A 36 1.26 -1.71 7.57
N GLY A 37 2.19 -1.99 6.66
CA GLY A 37 3.29 -2.91 6.90
C GLY A 37 4.24 -2.46 8.01
N ARG A 38 4.56 -1.15 8.08
CA ARG A 38 5.32 -0.57 9.19
C ARG A 38 4.58 -0.66 10.51
N ARG A 39 3.26 -0.42 10.51
CA ARG A 39 2.43 -0.54 11.72
C ARG A 39 2.41 -1.99 12.22
N GLN A 40 2.19 -2.97 11.35
CA GLN A 40 2.21 -4.40 11.70
C GLN A 40 3.58 -4.86 12.23
N ARG A 41 4.68 -4.34 11.67
CA ARG A 41 6.03 -4.64 12.18
C ARG A 41 6.31 -4.04 13.55
N ARG A 42 5.87 -2.79 13.79
CA ARG A 42 6.06 -2.11 15.08
C ARG A 42 5.29 -2.78 16.21
N THR A 43 4.05 -3.18 15.96
CA THR A 43 3.17 -3.78 16.99
C THR A 43 3.28 -5.30 17.05
N GLY A 44 3.72 -5.96 15.98
CA GLY A 44 3.64 -7.42 15.85
C GLY A 44 2.20 -7.94 15.75
N ARG A 45 1.25 -7.07 15.38
CA ARG A 45 -0.20 -7.34 15.33
C ARG A 45 -0.80 -6.83 14.02
N GLY A 46 -1.92 -7.40 13.59
CA GLY A 46 -2.66 -6.94 12.42
C GLY A 46 -3.30 -5.57 12.66
N VAL A 47 -3.40 -4.73 11.62
CA VAL A 47 -4.02 -3.40 11.71
C VAL A 47 -5.53 -3.47 12.05
N ILE A 48 -6.18 -4.58 11.70
CA ILE A 48 -7.61 -4.82 11.92
C ILE A 48 -7.90 -5.32 13.35
N ALA A 49 -6.94 -5.99 14.00
CA ALA A 49 -7.08 -6.56 15.34
C ALA A 49 -6.16 -5.86 16.35
N SER A 50 -6.00 -4.55 16.20
CA SER A 50 -5.12 -3.75 17.03
C SER A 50 -5.88 -3.17 18.21
N ASP A 51 -5.60 -3.76 19.38
CA ASP A 51 -5.62 -3.09 20.68
C ASP A 51 -6.96 -2.76 21.34
N GLU A 52 -8.08 -3.15 20.72
CA GLU A 52 -9.36 -2.97 21.40
C GLU A 52 -9.56 -4.10 22.42
N THR A 53 -9.44 -3.78 23.71
CA THR A 53 -10.11 -4.56 24.76
C THR A 53 -11.59 -4.52 24.47
N ILE A 54 -12.07 -5.54 23.75
CA ILE A 54 -13.50 -5.73 23.54
C ILE A 54 -14.09 -6.02 24.92
N ARG A 55 -14.85 -5.06 25.46
CA ARG A 55 -15.69 -5.29 26.63
C ARG A 55 -16.89 -6.11 26.18
N THR A 56 -16.77 -7.42 26.27
CA THR A 56 -17.92 -8.32 26.23
C THR A 56 -18.64 -8.20 27.60
N PRO A 57 -19.98 -8.26 27.68
CA PRO A 57 -20.73 -7.96 28.92
C PRO A 57 -20.24 -8.69 30.18
N ASP A 58 -19.55 -9.81 30.03
CA ASP A 58 -19.09 -10.66 31.14
C ASP A 58 -17.56 -10.90 31.20
N ARG A 59 -16.74 -10.30 30.31
CA ARG A 59 -15.29 -10.59 30.32
C ARG A 59 -14.43 -9.54 29.60
N LEU A 60 -13.31 -9.15 30.23
CA LEU A 60 -12.20 -8.51 29.53
C LEU A 60 -11.44 -9.58 28.71
N ILE A 61 -11.44 -9.45 27.39
CA ILE A 61 -10.57 -10.23 26.52
C ILE A 61 -9.25 -9.44 26.37
N PRO A 62 -8.11 -9.96 26.84
CA PRO A 62 -6.83 -9.30 26.65
C PRO A 62 -6.47 -9.24 25.15
N PRO A 63 -5.75 -8.20 24.70
CA PRO A 63 -5.40 -8.05 23.30
C PRO A 63 -4.51 -9.22 22.84
N SER A 64 -4.74 -9.69 21.61
CA SER A 64 -4.03 -10.82 21.02
C SER A 64 -2.50 -10.69 21.16
N LEU A 65 -1.81 -11.79 21.50
CA LEU A 65 -0.36 -11.75 21.65
C LEU A 65 0.30 -11.36 20.32
N PRO A 66 1.36 -10.54 20.34
CA PRO A 66 2.11 -10.22 19.13
C PRO A 66 2.70 -11.51 18.53
N THR A 67 2.45 -11.76 17.25
CA THR A 67 2.92 -12.99 16.57
C THR A 67 3.98 -12.68 15.53
N ARG A 68 4.91 -13.62 15.32
CA ARG A 68 5.92 -13.52 14.24
C ARG A 68 5.26 -13.42 12.86
N GLY A 69 4.09 -14.03 12.67
CA GLY A 69 3.33 -14.00 11.41
C GLY A 69 2.87 -12.60 10.99
N HIS A 70 2.50 -11.73 11.93
CA HIS A 70 2.16 -10.35 11.61
C HIS A 70 3.39 -9.51 11.22
N ARG A 71 4.57 -9.83 11.76
CA ARG A 71 5.81 -9.16 11.38
C ARG A 71 6.25 -9.54 9.96
N THR A 72 6.08 -10.81 9.58
CA THR A 72 6.35 -11.28 8.20
C THR A 72 5.32 -10.73 7.21
N ALA A 73 4.03 -10.70 7.58
CA ALA A 73 3.00 -10.03 6.77
C ALA A 73 3.31 -8.54 6.57
N GLY A 74 3.74 -7.84 7.63
CA GLY A 74 4.17 -6.45 7.52
C GLY A 74 5.40 -6.25 6.63
N CYS A 75 6.32 -7.23 6.56
CA CYS A 75 7.40 -7.24 5.57
C CYS A 75 6.85 -7.31 4.14
N ALA A 76 5.98 -8.28 3.87
CA ALA A 76 5.39 -8.49 2.56
C ALA A 76 4.62 -7.25 2.07
N LEU A 77 3.91 -6.57 2.97
CA LEU A 77 3.20 -5.32 2.66
C LEU A 77 4.14 -4.17 2.29
N ILE A 78 5.28 -4.03 2.97
CA ILE A 78 6.28 -3.01 2.60
C ILE A 78 6.87 -3.33 1.21
N VAL A 79 7.21 -4.59 0.95
CA VAL A 79 7.73 -5.03 -0.35
C VAL A 79 6.70 -4.78 -1.46
N LEU A 80 5.44 -5.12 -1.21
CA LEU A 80 4.35 -4.87 -2.16
C LEU A 80 4.15 -3.37 -2.41
N GLY A 81 4.18 -2.55 -1.36
CA GLY A 81 4.11 -1.10 -1.50
C GLY A 81 5.27 -0.51 -2.30
N ALA A 82 6.49 -1.05 -2.14
CA ALA A 82 7.63 -0.66 -2.97
C ALA A 82 7.43 -1.00 -4.46
N ILE A 83 6.81 -2.13 -4.78
CA ILE A 83 6.45 -2.50 -6.15
C ILE A 83 5.43 -1.51 -6.73
N PHE A 84 4.43 -1.09 -5.94
CA PHE A 84 3.44 -0.08 -6.33
C PHE A 84 4.04 1.32 -6.54
N ALA A 85 5.18 1.63 -5.93
CA ALA A 85 5.85 2.91 -6.14
C ALA A 85 6.51 3.01 -7.53
N LEU A 86 6.89 1.89 -8.15
CA LEU A 86 7.57 1.89 -9.46
C LEU A 86 6.68 2.48 -10.57
N PRO A 87 5.40 2.07 -10.75
CA PRO A 87 4.49 2.73 -11.67
C PRO A 87 4.23 4.18 -11.35
N ALA A 88 4.20 4.56 -10.07
CA ALA A 88 3.98 5.95 -9.68
C ALA A 88 5.10 6.84 -10.23
N VAL A 89 6.35 6.43 -10.03
CA VAL A 89 7.53 7.13 -10.57
C VAL A 89 7.47 7.19 -12.10
N PHE A 90 7.22 6.06 -12.76
CA PHE A 90 7.17 5.98 -14.21
C PHE A 90 6.10 6.91 -14.82
N ASN A 91 4.86 6.85 -14.31
CA ASN A 91 3.77 7.69 -14.78
C ASN A 91 4.00 9.18 -14.49
N THR A 92 4.63 9.52 -13.36
CA THR A 92 4.99 10.91 -13.07
C THR A 92 6.00 11.45 -14.09
N VAL A 93 7.01 10.65 -14.43
CA VAL A 93 8.01 11.01 -15.45
C VAL A 93 7.37 11.15 -16.84
N ALA A 94 6.49 10.23 -17.22
CA ALA A 94 5.76 10.28 -18.49
C ALA A 94 4.90 11.55 -18.60
N ALA A 95 4.16 11.90 -17.55
CA ALA A 95 3.35 13.12 -17.50
C ALA A 95 4.20 14.39 -17.62
N ILE A 96 5.34 14.47 -16.92
CA ILE A 96 6.26 15.60 -17.03
C ILE A 96 6.80 15.73 -18.45
N HIS A 97 7.19 14.61 -19.07
CA HIS A 97 7.68 14.62 -20.44
C HIS A 97 6.60 15.09 -21.43
N GLY A 98 5.33 14.69 -21.25
CA GLY A 98 4.22 15.16 -22.07
C GLY A 98 3.75 16.60 -21.79
N LEU A 99 4.21 17.23 -20.70
CA LEU A 99 3.94 18.63 -20.37
C LEU A 99 5.06 19.57 -20.84
N VAL A 100 6.30 19.08 -20.88
CA VAL A 100 7.49 19.87 -21.25
C VAL A 100 7.87 19.69 -22.73
N GLY A 101 7.45 18.58 -23.35
CA GLY A 101 7.65 18.26 -24.77
C GLY A 101 6.49 18.71 -25.65
#